data_AF-A0A4R9PCL1-F1
#
_entry.id   AF-A0A4R9PCL1-F1
#
_cell.length_a   1.000
_cell.length_b   1.000
_cell.length_c   1.000
_cell.angle_alpha   90.00
_cell.angle_beta   90.00
_cell.angle_gamma   90.00
#
_symmetry.space_group_name_H-M   'P 1'
#
loop_
_entity.id
_entity.type
_entity.pdbx_description
1 polymer ?
#
loop_
_entity_poly.entity_id
_entity_poly.type
_entity_poly.pdbx_seq_one_letter_code
_entity_poly.pdbx_strand_id
1 'polypeptide(L)'
;NGSVIAKTFNPWYFRASEVDIFHEKDATSRKPLGADGHFFRRQLEGLADTVLDGKPQRGATVEDGLASIRAMVAIARSAESGERVELAGVAGAV
;
A
#
# COMPACT_ATOMS: atom_id res chain seq x y z
N ASN A 1 3.27 10.36 21.99
CA ASN A 1 1.81 10.49 21.79
C ASN A 1 1.51 11.46 20.67
N GLY A 2 0.41 11.23 19.96
CA GLY A 2 -0.01 12.05 18.82
C GLY A 2 -1.14 11.39 18.05
N SER A 3 -1.54 12.01 16.95
CA SER A 3 -2.55 11.48 16.04
C SER A 3 -2.18 11.77 14.58
N VAL A 4 -2.66 10.92 13.68
CA VAL A 4 -2.51 11.08 12.23
C VAL A 4 -3.88 10.93 11.60
N ILE A 5 -4.28 11.93 10.82
CA ILE A 5 -5.52 11.90 10.03
C ILE A 5 -5.12 12.00 8.56
N ALA A 6 -5.52 11.01 7.76
CA ALA A 6 -5.24 10.97 6.34
C ALA A 6 -6.54 10.96 5.52
N LYS A 7 -6.56 11.77 4.46
CA LYS A 7 -7.61 11.80 3.45
C LYS A 7 -7.04 11.44 2.09
N THR A 8 -7.43 10.29 1.58
CA THR A 8 -7.11 9.82 0.23
C THR A 8 -8.30 10.11 -0.69
N PHE A 9 -7.99 10.53 -1.91
CA PHE A 9 -9.00 10.82 -2.94
C PHE A 9 -9.10 9.66 -3.92
N ASN A 10 -10.19 9.64 -4.68
CA ASN A 10 -10.30 8.72 -5.78
C ASN A 10 -9.10 8.93 -6.74
N PRO A 11 -8.38 7.85 -7.11
CA PRO A 11 -7.17 7.92 -7.92
C PRO A 11 -7.33 8.69 -9.24
N TRP A 12 -8.53 8.68 -9.83
CA TRP A 12 -8.81 9.32 -11.11
C TRP A 12 -8.79 10.86 -11.06
N TYR A 13 -8.76 11.45 -9.86
CA TYR A 13 -8.63 12.90 -9.71
C TYR A 13 -7.18 13.40 -9.68
N PHE A 14 -6.19 12.49 -9.70
CA PHE A 14 -4.76 12.83 -9.64
C PHE A 14 -4.40 13.80 -8.51
N ARG A 15 -5.16 13.76 -7.42
CA ARG A 15 -4.97 14.61 -6.25
C ARG A 15 -4.16 13.87 -5.20
N ALA A 16 -3.11 14.53 -4.71
CA ALA A 16 -2.31 14.05 -3.60
C ALA A 16 -3.17 13.82 -2.35
N SER A 17 -2.83 12.79 -1.58
CA SER A 17 -3.48 12.58 -0.28
C SER A 17 -3.09 13.69 0.69
N GLU A 18 -4.03 14.09 1.55
CA GLU A 18 -3.79 15.08 2.58
C GLU A 18 -3.58 14.38 3.91
N VAL A 19 -2.45 14.65 4.57
CA VAL A 19 -2.10 14.03 5.85
C VAL A 19 -1.84 15.13 6.86
N ASP A 20 -2.58 15.14 7.96
CA ASP A 20 -2.34 16.00 9.12
C ASP A 20 -1.77 15.15 10.26
N ILE A 21 -0.66 15.60 10.82
CA ILE A 21 0.10 14.89 11.85
C ILE A 21 0.20 15.80 13.06
N PHE A 22 -0.52 15.46 14.12
CA PHE A 22 -0.41 16.10 15.42
C PHE A 22 0.64 15.40 16.28
N HIS A 23 1.53 16.17 16.89
CA HIS A 23 2.59 15.68 17.74
C HIS A 23 2.55 16.38 19.11
N GLU A 24 2.31 15.61 20.18
CA GLU A 24 2.04 16.17 21.51
C GLU A 24 3.28 16.86 22.12
N LYS A 25 4.48 16.35 21.83
CA LYS A 25 5.75 16.82 22.41
C LYS A 25 5.97 18.32 22.22
N ASP A 26 5.54 18.85 21.08
CA ASP A 26 5.72 20.22 20.65
C ASP A 26 4.38 20.93 20.41
N ALA A 27 3.26 20.26 20.69
CA ALA A 27 1.91 20.76 20.49
C ALA A 27 1.68 21.35 19.08
N THR A 28 2.28 20.73 18.05
CA THR A 28 2.17 21.19 16.66
C THR A 28 1.44 20.18 15.79
N SER A 29 0.79 20.71 14.74
CA SER A 29 0.32 19.94 13.59
C SER A 29 1.18 20.26 12.38
N ARG A 30 1.58 19.24 11.63
CA ARG A 30 2.26 19.40 10.33
C ARG A 30 1.48 18.70 9.23
N LYS A 31 1.39 19.35 8.07
CA LYS A 31 0.80 18.81 6.85
C LYS A 31 1.90 18.65 5.79
N PRO A 32 2.50 17.46 5.65
CA PRO A 32 3.49 17.22 4.61
C PRO A 32 2.87 17.50 3.23
N LEU A 33 3.63 18.17 2.36
CA LEU A 33 3.24 18.29 0.97
C LEU A 33 3.34 16.91 0.34
N GLY A 34 2.19 16.37 -0.07
CA GLY A 34 2.15 15.16 -0.87
C GLY A 34 2.82 15.41 -2.21
N ALA A 35 3.51 14.39 -2.74
CA ALA A 35 3.82 14.37 -4.16
C ALA A 35 2.52 14.41 -4.99
N ASP A 36 2.61 14.71 -6.28
CA ASP A 36 1.44 14.71 -7.15
C ASP A 36 0.64 13.39 -7.09
N GLY A 37 -0.64 13.45 -7.42
CA GLY A 37 -1.52 12.28 -7.35
C GLY A 37 -1.44 11.35 -8.56
N HIS A 38 -0.42 11.45 -9.43
CA HIS A 38 -0.23 10.51 -10.55
C HIS A 38 0.41 9.20 -10.07
N PHE A 39 -0.30 8.45 -9.24
CA PHE A 39 0.22 7.25 -8.57
C PHE A 39 0.70 6.16 -9.55
N PHE A 40 0.06 5.95 -10.70
CA PHE A 40 0.56 5.00 -11.73
C PHE A 40 1.90 5.44 -12.33
N ARG A 41 2.01 6.74 -12.67
CA ARG A 41 3.28 7.30 -13.16
C ARG A 41 4.37 7.14 -12.10
N ARG A 42 4.06 7.51 -10.85
CA ARG A 42 4.99 7.39 -9.73
C ARG A 42 5.42 5.96 -9.44
N GLN A 43 4.56 4.98 -9.65
CA GLN A 43 4.93 3.57 -9.50
C GLN A 43 5.97 3.15 -10.55
N LEU A 44 5.80 3.59 -11.81
CA LEU A 44 6.77 3.34 -12.87
C LEU A 44 8.09 4.07 -12.64
N GLU A 45 8.03 5.34 -12.21
CA GLU A 45 9.21 6.14 -11.84
C GLU A 45 9.99 5.47 -10.69
N GLY A 46 9.30 5.01 -9.63
CA GLY A 46 9.93 4.30 -8.51
C GLY A 46 10.55 2.95 -8.89
N LEU A 47 9.93 2.23 -9.84
CA LEU A 47 10.52 1.01 -10.39
C LEU A 47 11.77 1.33 -11.21
N ALA A 48 11.72 2.36 -12.06
CA ALA A 48 12.86 2.79 -12.87
C ALA A 48 14.04 3.22 -11.97
N ASP A 49 13.77 4.00 -10.92
CA ASP A 49 14.74 4.38 -9.88
C ASP A 49 15.43 3.15 -9.24
N THR A 50 14.66 2.09 -8.99
CA THR A 50 15.20 0.85 -8.39
C THR A 50 16.11 0.12 -9.38
N VAL A 51 15.68 0.01 -10.65
CA VAL A 51 16.40 -0.76 -11.67
C VAL A 51 17.64 -0.02 -12.18
N LEU A 52 17.52 1.28 -12.43
CA LEU A 52 18.57 2.09 -13.06
C LEU A 52 19.61 2.58 -12.05
N ASP A 53 19.16 2.98 -10.85
CA ASP A 53 20.01 3.64 -9.86
C ASP A 53 20.24 2.79 -8.60
N GLY A 54 19.66 1.59 -8.50
CA GLY A 54 19.75 0.76 -7.30
C GLY A 54 19.09 1.38 -6.06
N LYS A 55 18.16 2.33 -6.23
CA LYS A 55 17.43 2.94 -5.10
C LYS A 55 16.53 1.90 -4.43
N PRO A 56 16.22 2.05 -3.13
CA PRO A 56 15.31 1.12 -2.44
C PRO A 56 13.93 1.08 -3.10
N GLN A 57 13.36 -0.13 -3.24
CA GLN A 57 11.97 -0.32 -3.67
C GLN A 57 11.02 0.33 -2.65
N ARG A 58 10.22 1.30 -3.10
CA ARG A 58 9.23 2.03 -2.28
C ARG A 58 7.78 1.58 -2.53
N GLY A 59 7.52 0.94 -3.66
CA GLY A 59 6.22 0.37 -4.00
C GLY A 59 6.05 -1.06 -3.48
N ALA A 60 4.95 -1.70 -3.89
CA ALA A 60 4.69 -3.09 -3.57
C ALA A 60 5.83 -4.00 -4.05
N THR A 61 6.20 -4.95 -3.19
CA THR A 61 7.26 -5.93 -3.40
C THR A 61 6.71 -7.27 -3.86
N VAL A 62 7.61 -8.21 -4.16
CA VAL A 62 7.24 -9.62 -4.42
C VAL A 62 6.49 -10.22 -3.24
N GLU A 63 6.91 -9.93 -2.00
CA GLU A 63 6.26 -10.48 -0.81
C GLU A 63 4.82 -9.97 -0.65
N ASP A 64 4.59 -8.68 -0.95
CA ASP A 64 3.24 -8.11 -0.96
C ASP A 64 2.35 -8.77 -2.03
N GLY A 65 2.93 -9.04 -3.21
CA GLY A 65 2.28 -9.78 -4.28
C GLY A 65 1.91 -11.21 -3.85
N LEU A 66 2.87 -11.95 -3.29
CA LEU A 66 2.65 -13.32 -2.80
C LEU A 66 1.57 -13.38 -1.71
N ALA A 67 1.57 -12.42 -0.77
CA ALA A 67 0.52 -12.33 0.24
C ALA A 67 -0.85 -12.06 -0.38
N SER A 68 -0.92 -11.18 -1.38
CA SER A 68 -2.17 -10.85 -2.09
C SER A 68 -2.72 -12.06 -2.86
N ILE A 69 -1.86 -12.77 -3.60
CA ILE A 69 -2.24 -14.00 -4.31
C ILE A 69 -2.72 -15.06 -3.31
N ARG A 70 -2.01 -15.25 -2.19
CA ARG A 70 -2.40 -16.21 -1.15
C ARG A 70 -3.80 -15.94 -0.61
N ALA A 71 -4.13 -14.68 -0.38
CA ALA A 71 -5.46 -14.28 0.05
C ALA A 71 -6.53 -14.58 -1.01
N MET A 72 -6.26 -14.28 -2.28
CA MET A 72 -7.19 -14.62 -3.37
C MET A 72 -7.44 -16.13 -3.47
N VAL A 73 -6.39 -16.95 -3.33
CA VAL A 73 -6.52 -18.42 -3.31
C VAL A 73 -7.36 -18.90 -2.12
N ALA A 74 -7.15 -18.31 -0.94
CA ALA A 74 -7.95 -18.64 0.25
C ALA A 74 -9.43 -18.32 0.04
N ILE A 75 -9.72 -17.14 -0.52
CA ILE A 75 -11.09 -16.70 -0.85
C ILE A 75 -11.74 -17.67 -1.84
N ALA A 76 -11.04 -18.05 -2.92
CA ALA A 76 -11.56 -18.99 -3.90
C ALA A 76 -11.92 -20.34 -3.27
N ARG A 77 -11.01 -20.93 -2.49
CA ARG A 77 -11.25 -22.20 -1.78
C ARG A 77 -12.39 -22.12 -0.78
N SER A 78 -12.50 -21.00 -0.05
CA SER A 78 -13.60 -20.78 0.89
C SER A 78 -14.94 -20.66 0.16
N ALA A 79 -14.98 -19.95 -0.96
CA ALA A 79 -16.18 -19.83 -1.79
C ALA A 79 -16.62 -21.18 -2.40
N GLU A 80 -15.68 -22.03 -2.80
CA GLU A 80 -15.96 -23.36 -3.35
C GLU A 80 -16.43 -24.36 -2.29
N SER A 81 -15.81 -24.34 -1.10
CA SER A 81 -16.09 -25.32 -0.04
C SER A 81 -17.21 -24.90 0.92
N GLY A 82 -17.48 -23.60 1.05
CA GLY A 82 -18.33 -23.03 2.10
C GLY A 82 -17.66 -22.96 3.49
N GLU A 83 -16.41 -23.42 3.61
CA GLU A 83 -15.69 -23.51 4.88
C GLU A 83 -14.74 -22.34 5.12
N ARG A 84 -14.37 -22.14 6.39
CA ARG A 84 -13.34 -21.18 6.78
C ARG A 84 -11.96 -21.67 6.33
N VAL A 85 -11.22 -20.82 5.60
CA VAL A 85 -9.83 -21.10 5.18
C VAL A 85 -8.86 -20.16 5.87
N GLU A 86 -7.89 -20.72 6.58
CA GLU A 86 -6.81 -19.95 7.23
C GLU A 86 -5.75 -19.52 6.21
N LEU A 87 -5.46 -18.22 6.14
CA LEU A 87 -4.43 -17.67 5.24
C LEU A 87 -3.05 -18.30 5.46
N ALA A 88 -2.69 -18.59 6.70
CA ALA A 88 -1.40 -19.20 7.04
C ALA A 88 -1.27 -20.65 6.51
N GLY A 89 -2.40 -21.34 6.32
CA GLY A 89 -2.44 -22.70 5.79
C GLY A 89 -2.42 -22.77 4.26
N VAL A 90 -2.47 -21.63 3.57
CA VAL A 90 -2.40 -21.59 2.11
C VAL A 90 -0.94 -21.56 1.68
N ALA A 91 -0.45 -22.73 1.25
CA ALA A 91 0.86 -22.92 0.63
C ALA A 91 0.70 -23.43 -0.81
N GLY A 92 1.68 -23.14 -1.66
CA GLY A 92 1.75 -23.59 -3.05
C GLY A 92 1.57 -22.48 -4.08
N ALA A 93 2.06 -22.74 -5.30
CA ALA A 93 1.76 -21.91 -6.46
C ALA A 93 0.26 -22.02 -6.80
N VAL A 94 -0.26 -20.97 -7.43
CA VAL A 94 -1.57 -20.96 -8.10
C VAL A 94 -1.58 -21.99 -9.22
#